data_AF-A0A5D0MQS4-F1
#
_entry.id   AF-A0A5D0MQS4-F1
#
_cell.length_a   1.000
_cell.length_b   1.000
_cell.length_c   1.000
_cell.angle_alpha   90.00
_cell.angle_beta   90.00
_cell.angle_gamma   90.00
#
_symmetry.space_group_name_H-M   'P 1'
#
loop_
_entity.id
_entity.type
_entity.pdbx_description
1 polymer ?
#
loop_
_entity_poly.entity_id
_entity_poly.type
_entity_poly.pdbx_seq_one_letter_code
_entity_poly.pdbx_strand_id
1 'polypeptide(L)'
;MQGKKYNLFWNFIFVLIIVSICFGVYYASKRVDYIWRWERLLQYFVYEDVTNIRTPVAGNVEITDKKIKVIPMQAGEPYTVKKFETKQVSDGDLVFEGDVLASNSRTRAGPLLTGLYMTIKISIVAIFFAIIIGVLTGIARISSNPAIKKLAVTYIELIRGTPLLVQIFIFYFFIGTILNLSRFTSGTAALAVFTGAYIAEIVRAGIQSIPKGQMEASRSLGMNYFQAMRHIIMPQALK
;
A
#
# COMPACT_ATOMS: atom_id res chain seq x y z
N MET A 1 -16.18 -3.39 -47.83
CA MET A 1 -14.88 -4.00 -47.44
C MET A 1 -13.78 -2.99 -47.75
N GLN A 2 -13.07 -2.47 -46.75
CA GLN A 2 -11.95 -1.55 -46.99
C GLN A 2 -10.84 -2.29 -47.76
N GLY A 3 -10.32 -1.66 -48.83
CA GLY A 3 -9.39 -2.30 -49.75
C GLY A 3 -8.02 -2.58 -49.13
N LYS A 4 -7.29 -3.56 -49.68
CA LYS A 4 -5.96 -3.99 -49.21
C LYS A 4 -4.96 -2.82 -49.01
N LYS A 5 -5.05 -1.77 -49.83
CA LYS A 5 -4.21 -0.55 -49.72
C LYS A 5 -4.50 0.29 -48.47
N TYR A 6 -5.77 0.34 -48.03
CA TYR A 6 -6.17 1.07 -46.82
C TYR A 6 -5.58 0.40 -45.57
N ASN A 7 -5.67 -0.93 -45.47
CA ASN A 7 -5.09 -1.68 -44.35
C ASN A 7 -3.56 -1.56 -44.34
N LEU A 8 -2.91 -1.58 -45.50
CA LEU A 8 -1.46 -1.41 -45.60
C LEU A 8 -1.00 -0.03 -45.09
N PHE A 9 -1.74 1.04 -45.41
CA PHE A 9 -1.46 2.39 -44.94
C PHE A 9 -1.54 2.50 -43.41
N TRP A 10 -2.60 1.98 -42.80
CA TRP A 10 -2.75 2.02 -41.34
C TRP A 10 -1.76 1.13 -40.60
N ASN A 11 -1.40 -0.03 -41.17
CA ASN A 11 -0.32 -0.86 -40.65
C ASN A 11 1.03 -0.15 -40.71
N PHE A 12 1.30 0.61 -41.78
CA PHE A 12 2.50 1.43 -41.89
C PHE A 12 2.53 2.55 -40.84
N ILE A 13 1.42 3.28 -40.65
CA ILE A 13 1.31 4.30 -39.59
C ILE A 13 1.55 3.69 -38.21
N PHE A 14 0.94 2.54 -37.94
CA PHE A 14 1.15 1.83 -36.67
C PHE A 14 2.62 1.51 -36.44
N VAL A 15 3.30 0.91 -37.43
CA VAL A 15 4.74 0.61 -37.34
C VAL A 15 5.56 1.89 -37.14
N LEU A 16 5.24 2.97 -37.85
CA LEU A 16 5.94 4.25 -37.71
C LEU A 16 5.78 4.85 -36.30
N ILE A 17 4.58 4.78 -35.71
CA ILE A 17 4.34 5.21 -34.33
C ILE A 17 5.16 4.38 -33.35
N ILE A 18 5.15 3.04 -33.49
CA ILE A 18 5.92 2.16 -32.61
C ILE A 18 7.41 2.45 -32.71
N VAL A 19 7.95 2.58 -33.92
CA VAL A 19 9.36 2.92 -34.15
C VAL A 19 9.70 4.29 -33.55
N SER A 20 8.82 5.29 -33.70
CA SER A 20 9.02 6.61 -33.10
C SER A 20 9.02 6.57 -31.57
N ILE A 21 8.15 5.76 -30.95
CA ILE A 21 8.13 5.57 -29.49
C ILE A 21 9.42 4.88 -29.03
N CYS A 22 9.80 3.78 -29.67
CA CYS A 22 11.04 3.06 -29.34
C CYS A 22 12.27 3.96 -29.49
N PHE A 23 12.34 4.74 -30.57
CA PHE A 23 13.42 5.70 -30.79
C PHE A 23 13.42 6.80 -29.72
N GLY A 24 12.25 7.33 -29.36
CA GLY A 24 12.10 8.32 -28.29
C GLY A 24 12.58 7.80 -26.93
N VAL A 25 12.21 6.57 -26.56
CA VAL A 25 12.67 5.92 -25.33
C VAL A 25 14.18 5.69 -25.36
N TYR A 26 14.73 5.19 -26.47
CA TYR A 26 16.17 4.98 -26.62
C TYR A 26 16.95 6.28 -26.51
N TYR A 27 16.48 7.33 -27.18
CA TYR A 27 17.11 8.64 -27.16
C TYR A 27 17.04 9.28 -25.77
N ALA A 28 15.90 9.16 -25.09
CA ALA A 28 15.76 9.58 -23.69
C ALA A 28 16.74 8.81 -22.78
N SER A 29 16.84 7.49 -22.95
CA SER A 29 17.78 6.67 -22.16
C SER A 29 19.24 7.08 -22.35
N LYS A 30 19.63 7.52 -23.55
CA LYS A 30 20.99 8.03 -23.82
C LYS A 30 21.29 9.37 -23.14
N ARG A 31 20.27 10.15 -22.81
CA ARG A 31 20.42 11.45 -22.11
C ARG A 31 20.48 11.30 -20.60
N VAL A 32 20.16 10.13 -20.07
CA VAL A 32 20.25 9.87 -18.63
C VAL A 32 21.66 9.36 -18.34
N ASP A 33 22.49 10.21 -17.75
CA ASP A 33 23.79 9.81 -17.18
C ASP A 33 23.54 8.95 -15.94
N TYR A 34 23.17 7.70 -16.17
CA TYR A 34 22.83 6.75 -15.13
C TYR A 34 24.07 6.00 -14.67
N ILE A 35 24.58 6.35 -13.50
CA ILE A 35 25.65 5.60 -12.84
C ILE A 35 24.99 4.56 -11.94
N TRP A 36 24.90 3.32 -12.42
CA TRP A 36 24.33 2.22 -11.63
C TRP A 36 25.22 1.88 -10.43
N ARG A 37 24.67 1.94 -9.22
CA ARG A 37 25.39 1.63 -7.96
C ARG A 37 24.78 0.40 -7.28
N TRP A 38 25.11 -0.79 -7.79
CA TRP A 38 24.64 -2.08 -7.24
C TRP A 38 24.94 -2.23 -5.74
N GLU A 39 26.06 -1.66 -5.30
CA GLU A 39 26.52 -1.62 -3.90
C GLU A 39 25.50 -0.99 -2.93
N ARG A 40 24.66 -0.07 -3.40
CA ARG A 40 23.67 0.64 -2.56
C ARG A 40 22.34 -0.08 -2.47
N LEU A 41 22.13 -1.15 -3.25
CA LEU A 41 20.80 -1.73 -3.41
C LEU A 41 20.29 -2.33 -2.10
N LEU A 42 21.17 -3.00 -1.35
CA LEU A 42 20.82 -3.60 -0.06
C LEU A 42 20.34 -2.57 0.97
N GLN A 43 20.90 -1.35 0.97
CA GLN A 43 20.54 -0.29 1.92
C GLN A 43 19.06 0.14 1.81
N TYR A 44 18.43 -0.06 0.64
CA TYR A 44 17.01 0.23 0.45
C TYR A 44 16.08 -0.83 1.04
N PHE A 45 16.61 -2.03 1.28
CA PHE A 45 15.90 -3.10 1.99
C PHE A 45 16.24 -3.10 3.47
N VAL A 46 17.52 -3.00 3.82
CA VAL A 46 18.00 -3.00 5.20
C VAL A 46 19.22 -2.09 5.26
N TYR A 47 19.22 -1.12 6.18
CA TYR A 47 20.37 -0.26 6.43
C TYR A 47 20.72 -0.22 7.92
N GLU A 48 21.98 0.06 8.20
CA GLU A 48 22.46 0.35 9.54
C GLU A 48 22.25 1.84 9.85
N ASP A 49 21.40 2.13 10.82
CA ASP A 49 21.19 3.48 11.32
C ASP A 49 22.16 3.73 12.48
N VAL A 50 23.23 4.46 12.18
CA VAL A 50 24.28 4.79 13.16
C VAL A 50 23.90 6.08 13.88
N THR A 51 23.48 5.95 15.13
CA THR A 51 23.16 7.08 16.00
C THR A 51 24.38 7.46 16.82
N ASN A 52 24.90 8.66 16.57
CA ASN A 52 26.07 9.20 17.26
C ASN A 52 25.65 9.87 18.58
N ILE A 53 26.23 9.43 19.69
CA ILE A 53 26.11 10.06 21.00
C ILE A 53 27.15 11.16 21.09
N ARG A 54 26.69 12.41 21.18
CA ARG A 54 27.55 13.58 21.25
C ARG A 54 27.66 14.10 22.67
N THR A 55 28.81 14.65 23.03
CA THR A 55 29.00 15.29 24.35
C THR A 55 28.36 16.68 24.37
N PRO A 56 27.60 17.05 25.42
CA PRO A 56 27.10 18.42 25.60
C PRO A 56 28.13 19.34 26.26
N VAL A 57 29.29 18.83 26.68
CA VAL A 57 30.29 19.57 27.45
C VAL A 57 31.71 19.30 26.93
N ALA A 58 32.56 20.31 26.99
CA ALA A 58 33.99 20.18 26.67
C ALA A 58 34.77 19.70 27.90
N GLY A 59 35.61 18.68 27.73
CA GLY A 59 36.21 17.97 28.86
C GLY A 59 37.22 16.90 28.47
N ASN A 60 37.87 16.32 29.48
CA ASN A 60 38.68 15.12 29.30
C ASN A 60 37.79 13.88 29.41
N VAL A 61 38.02 12.90 28.55
CA VAL A 61 37.32 11.62 28.57
C VAL A 61 37.99 10.67 29.57
N GLU A 62 37.20 10.12 30.49
CA GLU A 62 37.58 9.04 31.40
C GLU A 62 36.72 7.81 31.05
N ILE A 63 37.35 6.71 30.65
CA ILE A 63 36.66 5.49 30.24
C ILE A 63 36.77 4.44 31.34
N THR A 64 35.66 4.18 32.04
CA THR A 64 35.57 3.08 33.02
C THR A 64 34.72 1.97 32.43
N ASP A 65 35.35 0.89 31.95
CA ASP A 65 34.74 -0.27 31.30
C ASP A 65 33.72 0.08 30.19
N LYS A 66 32.45 0.15 30.59
CA LYS A 66 31.25 0.40 29.75
C LYS A 66 30.64 1.78 29.98
N LYS A 67 31.38 2.70 30.61
CA LYS A 67 30.96 4.08 30.84
C LYS A 67 32.00 5.01 30.22
N ILE A 68 31.53 5.95 29.42
CA ILE A 68 32.33 7.09 28.98
C ILE A 68 31.89 8.26 29.84
N LYS A 69 32.82 8.81 30.62
CA LYS A 69 32.58 9.98 31.46
C LYS A 69 33.37 11.14 30.89
N VAL A 70 32.73 12.27 30.67
CA VAL A 70 33.38 13.50 30.24
C VAL A 70 33.48 14.41 31.46
N ILE A 71 34.70 14.70 31.90
CA ILE A 71 34.99 15.59 33.03
C ILE A 71 35.15 17.00 32.47
N PRO A 72 34.24 17.95 32.77
CA PRO A 72 34.28 19.28 32.18
C PRO A 72 35.52 20.07 32.65
N MET A 73 36.09 20.88 31.75
CA MET A 73 37.26 21.74 32.07
C MET A 73 36.89 22.97 32.91
N GLN A 74 35.63 23.37 32.87
CA GLN A 74 35.05 24.43 33.71
C GLN A 74 34.12 23.79 34.76
N ALA A 75 33.92 24.45 35.91
CA ALA A 75 33.12 23.92 37.01
C ALA A 75 31.72 23.49 36.53
N GLY A 76 31.45 22.18 36.56
CA GLY A 76 30.22 21.57 36.06
C GLY A 76 30.12 20.08 36.38
N GLU A 77 28.93 19.52 36.19
CA GLU A 77 28.65 18.09 36.43
C GLU A 77 29.21 17.20 35.31
N PRO A 78 29.88 16.07 35.62
CA PRO A 78 30.37 15.14 34.60
C PRO A 78 29.25 14.49 33.79
N TYR A 79 29.40 14.49 32.46
CA TYR A 79 28.45 13.79 31.58
C TYR A 79 28.84 12.32 31.45
N THR A 80 27.92 11.39 31.77
CA THR A 80 28.20 9.94 31.73
C THR A 80 27.30 9.21 30.73
N VAL A 81 27.91 8.57 29.74
CA VAL A 81 27.24 7.67 28.79
C VAL A 81 27.43 6.23 29.27
N LYS A 82 26.32 5.55 29.58
CA LYS A 82 26.32 4.16 30.12
C LYS A 82 25.94 3.08 29.10
N LYS A 83 25.46 3.47 27.91
CA LYS A 83 24.98 2.55 26.86
C LYS A 83 25.53 2.99 25.51
N PHE A 84 26.52 2.28 25.01
CA PHE A 84 27.06 2.45 23.67
C PHE A 84 27.58 1.11 23.11
N GLU A 85 27.56 0.95 21.79
CA GLU A 85 28.06 -0.26 21.11
C GLU A 85 29.48 -0.09 20.62
N THR A 86 29.77 1.03 19.95
CA THR A 86 31.11 1.33 19.41
C THR A 86 31.65 2.62 20.01
N LYS A 87 32.87 2.56 20.56
CA LYS A 87 33.60 3.73 21.08
C LYS A 87 34.26 4.48 19.91
N GLN A 88 34.20 5.81 19.91
CA GLN A 88 34.93 6.66 18.94
C GLN A 88 36.03 7.50 19.59
N VAL A 89 36.14 7.47 20.93
CA VAL A 89 37.14 8.20 21.73
C VAL A 89 37.94 7.24 22.61
N SER A 90 39.19 7.62 22.89
CA SER A 90 40.14 6.94 23.76
C SER A 90 40.16 7.56 25.17
N ASP A 91 40.75 6.84 26.13
CA ASP A 91 40.91 7.33 27.50
C ASP A 91 41.94 8.46 27.54
N GLY A 92 41.58 9.58 28.18
CA GLY A 92 42.39 10.79 28.21
C GLY A 92 42.22 11.75 27.03
N ASP A 93 41.33 11.45 26.07
CA ASP A 93 41.08 12.34 24.93
C ASP A 93 40.40 13.65 25.38
N LEU A 94 40.82 14.75 24.77
CA LEU A 94 40.16 16.06 24.88
C LEU A 94 39.00 16.12 23.88
N VAL A 95 37.77 16.27 24.38
CA VAL A 95 36.56 16.39 23.56
C VAL A 95 35.88 17.74 23.77
N PHE A 96 35.30 18.29 22.73
CA PHE A 96 34.54 19.54 22.74
C PHE A 96 33.04 19.29 22.63
N GLU A 97 32.23 20.28 23.02
CA GLU A 97 30.78 20.22 22.86
C GLU A 97 30.40 19.89 21.40
N GLY A 98 29.61 18.82 21.21
CA GLY A 98 29.21 18.31 19.91
C GLY A 98 30.04 17.15 19.37
N ASP A 99 31.19 16.83 19.98
CA ASP A 99 32.03 15.70 19.56
C ASP A 99 31.35 14.35 19.83
N VAL A 100 31.57 13.39 18.93
CA VAL A 100 30.98 12.06 19.01
C VAL A 100 31.80 11.20 19.98
N LEU A 101 31.19 10.82 21.10
CA LEU A 101 31.81 9.95 22.10
C LEU A 101 31.70 8.48 21.68
N ALA A 102 30.53 8.09 21.19
CA ALA A 102 30.24 6.72 20.83
C ALA A 102 29.08 6.65 19.85
N SER A 103 28.92 5.53 19.17
CA SER A 103 27.82 5.28 18.26
C SER A 103 27.07 4.00 18.61
N ASN A 104 25.75 4.01 18.38
CA ASN A 104 24.92 2.81 18.38
C ASN A 104 24.46 2.53 16.95
N SER A 105 24.72 1.33 16.44
CA SER A 105 24.24 0.90 15.12
C SER A 105 22.99 0.05 15.31
N ARG A 106 21.87 0.47 14.74
CA ARG A 106 20.66 -0.36 14.71
C ARG A 106 20.30 -0.68 13.28
N THR A 107 20.18 -1.97 12.99
CA THR A 107 19.62 -2.43 11.73
C THR A 107 18.15 -2.02 11.64
N ARG A 108 17.79 -1.26 10.59
CA ARG A 108 16.43 -0.82 10.32
C ARG A 108 15.97 -1.31 8.95
N ALA A 109 14.66 -1.55 8.83
CA ALA A 109 14.04 -1.80 7.53
C ALA A 109 14.20 -0.55 6.66
N GLY A 110 14.74 -0.74 5.48
CA GLY A 110 14.85 0.29 4.46
C GLY A 110 13.50 0.65 3.85
N PRO A 111 13.43 1.75 3.10
CA PRO A 111 12.20 2.31 2.57
C PRO A 111 11.41 1.33 1.68
N LEU A 112 12.08 0.42 0.96
CA LEU A 112 11.38 -0.57 0.12
C LEU A 112 10.65 -1.62 0.96
N LEU A 113 11.28 -2.12 2.03
CA LEU A 113 10.61 -3.04 2.95
C LEU A 113 9.47 -2.35 3.71
N THR A 114 9.67 -1.10 4.13
CA THR A 114 8.59 -0.31 4.76
C THR A 114 7.43 -0.09 3.79
N GLY A 115 7.71 0.27 2.53
CA GLY A 115 6.69 0.45 1.49
C GLY A 115 5.94 -0.84 1.16
N LEU A 116 6.67 -1.95 1.05
CA LEU A 116 6.09 -3.29 0.84
C LEU A 116 5.14 -3.66 1.99
N TYR A 117 5.61 -3.51 3.24
CA TYR A 117 4.79 -3.76 4.42
C TYR A 117 3.52 -2.93 4.42
N MET A 118 3.61 -1.63 4.13
CA MET A 118 2.45 -0.74 4.07
C MET A 118 1.49 -1.12 2.95
N THR A 119 1.99 -1.53 1.78
CA THR A 119 1.17 -2.00 0.66
C THR A 119 0.39 -3.24 1.06
N ILE A 120 1.05 -4.26 1.59
CA ILE A 120 0.42 -5.51 2.06
C ILE A 120 -0.63 -5.19 3.14
N LYS A 121 -0.28 -4.33 4.10
CA LYS A 121 -1.17 -3.93 5.19
C LYS A 121 -2.44 -3.25 4.68
N ILE A 122 -2.31 -2.27 3.78
CA ILE A 122 -3.47 -1.58 3.18
C ILE A 122 -4.31 -2.57 2.37
N SER A 123 -3.68 -3.42 1.54
CA SER A 123 -4.38 -4.40 0.71
C SER A 123 -5.20 -5.39 1.53
N ILE A 124 -4.63 -5.97 2.59
CA ILE A 124 -5.34 -6.95 3.44
C ILE A 124 -6.56 -6.31 4.10
N VAL A 125 -6.40 -5.14 4.71
CA VAL A 125 -7.49 -4.47 5.42
C VAL A 125 -8.56 -4.02 4.41
N ALA A 126 -8.18 -3.47 3.26
CA ALA A 126 -9.11 -3.05 2.23
C ALA A 126 -9.90 -4.24 1.66
N ILE A 127 -9.24 -5.36 1.34
CA ILE A 127 -9.88 -6.57 0.82
C ILE A 127 -10.86 -7.15 1.84
N PHE A 128 -10.50 -7.21 3.12
CA PHE A 128 -11.38 -7.71 4.16
C PHE A 128 -12.72 -6.96 4.17
N PHE A 129 -12.69 -5.62 4.20
CA PHE A 129 -13.91 -4.82 4.15
C PHE A 129 -14.58 -4.83 2.77
N ALA A 130 -13.82 -4.87 1.69
CA ALA A 130 -14.36 -4.95 0.33
C ALA A 130 -15.17 -6.23 0.11
N ILE A 131 -14.74 -7.36 0.67
CA ILE A 131 -15.49 -8.63 0.58
C ILE A 131 -16.83 -8.48 1.30
N ILE A 132 -16.84 -7.91 2.51
CA ILE A 132 -18.07 -7.69 3.28
C ILE A 132 -19.03 -6.79 2.49
N ILE A 133 -18.55 -5.62 2.04
CA ILE A 133 -19.34 -4.67 1.26
C ILE A 133 -19.84 -5.33 -0.04
N GLY A 134 -18.95 -6.03 -0.75
CA GLY A 134 -19.23 -6.65 -2.04
C GLY A 134 -20.22 -7.79 -1.96
N VAL A 135 -20.11 -8.68 -0.97
CA VAL A 135 -21.08 -9.78 -0.76
C VAL A 135 -22.45 -9.22 -0.41
N LEU A 136 -22.53 -8.28 0.53
CA LEU A 136 -23.80 -7.67 0.93
C LEU A 136 -24.47 -6.95 -0.25
N THR A 137 -23.70 -6.15 -0.99
CA THR A 137 -24.20 -5.38 -2.14
C THR A 137 -24.56 -6.29 -3.32
N GLY A 138 -23.78 -7.35 -3.57
CA GLY A 138 -24.02 -8.32 -4.63
C GLY A 138 -25.33 -9.08 -4.42
N ILE A 139 -25.60 -9.52 -3.18
CA ILE A 139 -26.88 -10.14 -2.79
C ILE A 139 -28.01 -9.10 -2.85
N ALA A 140 -27.79 -7.88 -2.36
CA ALA A 140 -28.78 -6.81 -2.42
C ALA A 140 -29.23 -6.51 -3.87
N ARG A 141 -28.32 -6.59 -4.84
CA ARG A 141 -28.62 -6.32 -6.24
C ARG A 141 -29.50 -7.38 -6.92
N ILE A 142 -29.49 -8.63 -6.45
CA ILE A 142 -30.40 -9.67 -6.95
C ILE A 142 -31.73 -9.71 -6.20
N SER A 143 -31.92 -8.86 -5.18
CA SER A 143 -33.14 -8.79 -4.40
C SER A 143 -34.37 -8.46 -5.27
N SER A 144 -35.50 -9.05 -4.92
CA SER A 144 -36.80 -8.70 -5.48
C SER A 144 -37.31 -7.34 -4.97
N ASN A 145 -36.79 -6.86 -3.83
CA ASN A 145 -37.17 -5.55 -3.29
C ASN A 145 -36.59 -4.43 -4.17
N PRO A 146 -37.43 -3.60 -4.80
CA PRO A 146 -36.97 -2.58 -5.75
C PRO A 146 -36.10 -1.50 -5.09
N ALA A 147 -36.32 -1.17 -3.81
CA ALA A 147 -35.53 -0.17 -3.11
C ALA A 147 -34.09 -0.67 -2.87
N ILE A 148 -33.95 -1.88 -2.32
CA ILE A 148 -32.65 -2.51 -2.04
C ILE A 148 -31.86 -2.70 -3.33
N LYS A 149 -32.52 -3.21 -4.37
CA LYS A 149 -31.91 -3.41 -5.68
C LYS A 149 -31.42 -2.10 -6.30
N LYS A 150 -32.26 -1.05 -6.29
CA LYS A 150 -31.88 0.26 -6.87
C LYS A 150 -30.74 0.90 -6.10
N LEU A 151 -30.73 0.86 -4.76
CA LEU A 151 -29.62 1.38 -3.96
C LEU A 151 -28.31 0.66 -4.27
N ALA A 152 -28.33 -0.67 -4.36
CA ALA A 152 -27.14 -1.46 -4.71
C ALA A 152 -26.64 -1.13 -6.12
N VAL A 153 -27.54 -1.00 -7.10
CA VAL A 153 -27.19 -0.59 -8.47
C VAL A 153 -26.56 0.80 -8.47
N THR A 154 -27.19 1.79 -7.83
CA THR A 154 -26.65 3.17 -7.77
C THR A 154 -25.25 3.19 -7.18
N TYR A 155 -25.02 2.51 -6.05
CA TYR A 155 -23.69 2.39 -5.46
C TYR A 155 -22.67 1.79 -6.44
N ILE A 156 -23.00 0.65 -7.06
CA ILE A 156 -22.08 -0.05 -7.97
C ILE A 156 -21.74 0.82 -9.19
N GLU A 157 -22.74 1.41 -9.83
CA GLU A 157 -22.56 2.21 -11.05
C GLU A 157 -21.78 3.50 -10.76
N LEU A 158 -22.06 4.21 -9.66
CA LEU A 158 -21.32 5.41 -9.27
C LEU A 158 -19.85 5.11 -8.97
N ILE A 159 -19.58 4.04 -8.21
CA ILE A 159 -18.23 3.69 -7.80
C ILE A 159 -17.41 3.13 -8.97
N ARG A 160 -18.00 2.30 -9.84
CA ARG A 160 -17.29 1.77 -11.02
C ARG A 160 -17.20 2.78 -12.17
N GLY A 161 -18.10 3.76 -12.20
CA GLY A 161 -18.12 4.84 -13.19
C GLY A 161 -17.21 6.03 -12.85
N THR A 162 -16.59 6.06 -11.67
CA THR A 162 -15.69 7.14 -11.24
C THR A 162 -14.25 6.64 -11.04
N PRO A 163 -13.23 7.44 -11.41
CA PRO A 163 -11.84 7.03 -11.20
C PRO A 163 -11.51 6.82 -9.72
N LEU A 164 -10.78 5.75 -9.40
CA LEU A 164 -10.33 5.45 -8.03
C LEU A 164 -9.58 6.63 -7.38
N LEU A 165 -8.76 7.36 -8.16
CA LEU A 165 -8.02 8.52 -7.66
C LEU A 165 -8.96 9.61 -7.12
N VAL A 166 -10.07 9.87 -7.82
CA VAL A 166 -11.08 10.85 -7.39
C VAL A 166 -11.73 10.40 -6.09
N GLN A 167 -12.03 9.11 -5.96
CA GLN A 167 -12.59 8.55 -4.73
C GLN A 167 -11.61 8.67 -3.56
N ILE A 168 -10.33 8.36 -3.76
CA ILE A 168 -9.29 8.54 -2.74
C ILE A 168 -9.25 10.01 -2.27
N PHE A 169 -9.34 10.97 -3.19
CA PHE A 169 -9.37 12.39 -2.83
C PHE A 169 -10.62 12.77 -2.03
N ILE A 170 -11.80 12.28 -2.41
CA ILE A 170 -13.03 12.51 -1.64
C ILE A 170 -12.89 11.95 -0.22
N PHE A 171 -12.42 10.71 -0.09
CA PHE A 171 -12.24 10.06 1.20
C PHE A 171 -11.17 10.73 2.06
N TYR A 172 -10.11 11.26 1.46
CA TYR A 172 -9.02 11.89 2.19
C TYR A 172 -9.34 13.34 2.58
N PHE A 173 -9.70 14.18 1.61
CA PHE A 173 -9.86 15.63 1.82
C PHE A 173 -11.23 16.04 2.35
N PHE A 174 -12.28 15.24 2.13
CA PHE A 174 -13.63 15.57 2.61
C PHE A 174 -13.99 14.71 3.81
N ILE A 175 -14.14 13.40 3.60
CA ILE A 175 -14.57 12.48 4.67
C ILE A 175 -13.52 12.43 5.79
N GLY A 176 -12.24 12.30 5.41
CA GLY A 176 -11.13 12.24 6.36
C GLY A 176 -11.00 13.50 7.20
N THR A 177 -11.20 14.67 6.60
CA THR A 177 -11.16 15.94 7.33
C THR A 177 -12.36 16.11 8.26
N ILE A 178 -13.58 15.80 7.81
CA ILE A 178 -14.80 15.93 8.62
C ILE A 178 -14.80 14.96 9.81
N LEU A 179 -14.37 13.72 9.59
CA LEU A 179 -14.37 12.65 10.59
C LEU A 179 -13.02 12.49 11.31
N ASN A 180 -12.05 13.38 11.05
CA ASN A 180 -10.69 13.34 11.58
C ASN A 180 -10.00 11.96 11.42
N LEU A 181 -10.10 11.37 10.23
CA LEU A 181 -9.52 10.07 9.92
C LEU A 181 -8.05 10.18 9.55
N SER A 182 -7.28 9.16 9.92
CA SER A 182 -5.89 9.04 9.50
C SER A 182 -5.77 8.82 7.98
N ARG A 183 -4.63 9.19 7.38
CA ARG A 183 -4.35 8.95 5.95
C ARG A 183 -4.51 7.47 5.58
N PHE A 184 -4.07 6.60 6.48
CA PHE A 184 -4.18 5.15 6.32
C PHE A 184 -5.65 4.72 6.26
N THR A 185 -6.48 5.20 7.19
CA THR A 185 -7.91 4.87 7.24
C THR A 185 -8.65 5.38 6.01
N SER A 186 -8.43 6.64 5.62
CA SER A 186 -9.06 7.22 4.43
C SER A 186 -8.71 6.47 3.15
N GLY A 187 -7.41 6.20 2.92
CA GLY A 187 -6.97 5.46 1.73
C GLY A 187 -7.49 4.02 1.70
N THR A 188 -7.47 3.34 2.84
CA THR A 188 -7.97 1.95 2.96
C THR A 188 -9.48 1.88 2.78
N ALA A 189 -10.23 2.84 3.33
CA ALA A 189 -11.69 2.90 3.18
C ALA A 189 -12.11 3.19 1.74
N ALA A 190 -11.42 4.13 1.07
CA ALA A 190 -11.64 4.40 -0.35
C ALA A 190 -11.41 3.14 -1.21
N LEU A 191 -10.31 2.43 -0.95
CA LEU A 191 -9.97 1.20 -1.66
C LEU A 191 -10.97 0.07 -1.36
N ALA A 192 -11.43 -0.05 -0.11
CA ALA A 192 -12.43 -1.04 0.30
C ALA A 192 -13.77 -0.83 -0.40
N VAL A 193 -14.25 0.43 -0.44
CA VAL A 193 -15.47 0.83 -1.14
C VAL A 193 -15.34 0.59 -2.64
N PHE A 194 -14.25 1.06 -3.24
CA PHE A 194 -14.00 0.85 -4.67
C PHE A 194 -14.02 -0.65 -5.03
N THR A 195 -13.18 -1.43 -4.37
CA THR A 195 -13.04 -2.87 -4.63
C THR A 195 -14.33 -3.62 -4.30
N GLY A 196 -15.07 -3.19 -3.27
CA GLY A 196 -16.34 -3.79 -2.89
C GLY A 196 -17.39 -3.70 -3.99
N ALA A 197 -17.42 -2.62 -4.78
CA ALA A 197 -18.31 -2.52 -5.94
C ALA A 197 -17.98 -3.54 -7.05
N TYR A 198 -16.70 -3.83 -7.29
CA TYR A 198 -16.28 -4.88 -8.23
C TYR A 198 -16.59 -6.27 -7.69
N ILE A 199 -16.35 -6.51 -6.39
CA ILE A 199 -16.72 -7.79 -5.75
C ILE A 199 -18.23 -8.01 -5.83
N ALA A 200 -19.05 -6.98 -5.67
CA ALA A 200 -20.51 -7.09 -5.81
C ALA A 200 -20.94 -7.58 -7.20
N GLU A 201 -20.25 -7.17 -8.26
CA GLU A 201 -20.47 -7.69 -9.62
C GLU A 201 -20.05 -9.15 -9.75
N ILE A 202 -18.89 -9.52 -9.18
CA ILE A 202 -18.40 -10.90 -9.18
C ILE A 202 -19.40 -11.81 -8.46
N VAL A 203 -19.88 -11.41 -7.29
CA VAL A 203 -20.88 -12.16 -6.51
C VAL A 203 -22.18 -12.30 -7.30
N ARG A 204 -22.71 -11.21 -7.87
CA ARG A 204 -23.91 -11.28 -8.71
C ARG A 204 -23.71 -12.21 -9.91
N ALA A 205 -22.58 -12.11 -10.59
CA ALA A 205 -22.26 -12.95 -11.75
C ALA A 205 -22.14 -14.42 -11.37
N GLY A 206 -21.50 -14.73 -10.23
CA GLY A 206 -21.40 -16.09 -9.68
C GLY A 206 -22.76 -16.68 -9.29
N ILE A 207 -23.69 -15.87 -8.79
CA ILE A 207 -25.06 -16.35 -8.52
C ILE A 207 -25.83 -16.59 -9.83
N GLN A 208 -25.67 -15.70 -10.82
CA GLN A 208 -26.38 -15.80 -12.10
C GLN A 208 -25.82 -16.88 -13.04
N SER A 209 -24.60 -17.36 -12.82
CA SER A 209 -24.02 -18.46 -13.60
C SER A 209 -24.68 -19.81 -13.27
N ILE A 210 -25.35 -19.93 -12.12
CA ILE A 210 -26.03 -21.16 -11.71
C ILE A 210 -27.26 -21.39 -12.60
N PRO A 211 -27.42 -22.59 -13.20
CA PRO A 211 -28.57 -22.91 -14.03
C PRO A 211 -29.90 -22.70 -13.27
N LYS A 212 -30.86 -22.04 -13.92
CA LYS A 212 -32.19 -21.75 -13.33
C LYS A 212 -32.90 -23.00 -12.81
N GLY A 213 -32.67 -24.15 -13.45
CA GLY A 213 -33.22 -25.44 -13.02
C GLY A 213 -32.88 -25.83 -11.58
N GLN A 214 -31.75 -25.37 -11.02
CA GLN A 214 -31.41 -25.60 -9.60
C GLN A 214 -32.38 -24.88 -8.66
N MET A 215 -32.74 -23.64 -8.99
CA MET A 215 -33.73 -22.87 -8.23
C MET A 215 -35.13 -23.50 -8.40
N GLU A 216 -35.50 -23.87 -9.62
CA GLU A 216 -36.79 -24.50 -9.91
C GLU A 216 -36.95 -25.83 -9.17
N ALA A 217 -35.96 -26.73 -9.23
CA ALA A 217 -35.96 -27.99 -8.50
C ALA A 217 -36.06 -27.80 -6.98
N SER A 218 -35.30 -26.85 -6.42
CA SER A 218 -35.36 -26.51 -4.99
C SER A 218 -36.75 -26.05 -4.57
N ARG A 219 -37.37 -25.18 -5.37
CA ARG A 219 -38.73 -24.67 -5.13
C ARG A 219 -39.79 -25.78 -5.25
N SER A 220 -39.62 -26.72 -6.18
CA SER A 220 -40.50 -27.89 -6.34
C SER A 220 -40.41 -28.87 -5.16
N LEU A 221 -39.28 -28.91 -4.46
CA LEU A 221 -39.10 -29.66 -3.21
C LEU A 221 -39.61 -28.91 -1.96
N GLY A 222 -40.34 -27.80 -2.13
CA GLY A 222 -40.96 -27.04 -1.04
C GLY A 222 -40.05 -26.02 -0.36
N MET A 223 -38.80 -25.83 -0.83
CA MET A 223 -37.91 -24.83 -0.25
C MET A 223 -38.42 -23.42 -0.57
N ASN A 224 -38.36 -22.51 0.39
CA ASN A 224 -38.53 -21.08 0.12
C ASN A 224 -37.26 -20.49 -0.54
N TYR A 225 -37.35 -19.27 -1.08
CA TYR A 225 -36.23 -18.63 -1.79
C TYR A 225 -34.95 -18.54 -0.93
N PHE A 226 -35.09 -18.24 0.36
CA PHE A 226 -33.96 -18.11 1.27
C PHE A 226 -33.30 -19.48 1.54
N GLN A 227 -34.11 -20.53 1.73
CA GLN A 227 -33.62 -21.90 1.88
C GLN A 227 -32.89 -22.36 0.62
N ALA A 228 -33.49 -22.19 -0.57
CA ALA A 228 -32.88 -22.55 -1.84
C ALA A 228 -31.57 -21.78 -2.08
N MET A 229 -31.56 -20.47 -1.80
CA MET A 229 -30.37 -19.64 -1.91
C MET A 229 -29.26 -20.10 -0.97
N ARG A 230 -29.57 -20.34 0.31
CA ARG A 230 -28.58 -20.72 1.32
C ARG A 230 -28.00 -22.13 1.12
N HIS A 231 -28.84 -23.10 0.77
CA HIS A 231 -28.45 -24.52 0.77
C HIS A 231 -28.03 -25.04 -0.61
N ILE A 232 -28.51 -24.45 -1.70
CA ILE A 232 -28.27 -24.96 -3.05
C ILE A 232 -27.47 -23.97 -3.89
N ILE A 233 -27.93 -22.73 -4.02
CA ILE A 233 -27.34 -21.76 -4.96
C ILE A 233 -26.03 -21.17 -4.45
N MET A 234 -26.00 -20.59 -3.24
CA MET A 234 -24.81 -19.93 -2.70
C MET A 234 -23.58 -20.87 -2.59
N PRO A 235 -23.71 -22.13 -2.10
CA PRO A 235 -22.57 -23.03 -2.06
C PRO A 235 -22.00 -23.39 -3.44
N GLN A 236 -22.81 -23.33 -4.50
CA GLN A 236 -22.36 -23.52 -5.88
C GLN A 236 -21.72 -22.25 -6.44
N ALA A 237 -22.31 -21.08 -6.15
CA ALA A 237 -21.82 -19.78 -6.59
C ALA A 237 -20.46 -19.38 -5.95
N LEU A 238 -20.08 -20.02 -4.84
CA LEU A 238 -18.80 -19.83 -4.16
C LEU A 238 -17.64 -20.67 -4.73
N LYS A 239 -17.95 -21.68 -5.56
CA LYS A 239 -16.94 -22.54 -6.21
C LYS A 239 -16.42 -21.89 -7.48
#